data_AF-A0A660UVN2-F1
#
_entry.id   AF-A0A660UVN2-F1
#
_cell.length_a   1.000
_cell.length_b   1.000
_cell.length_c   1.000
_cell.angle_alpha   90.00
_cell.angle_beta   90.00
_cell.angle_gamma   90.00
#
_symmetry.space_group_name_H-M   'P 1'
#
loop_
_entity.id
_entity.type
_entity.pdbx_description
1 polymer ?
#
loop_
_entity_poly.entity_id
_entity_poly.type
_entity_poly.pdbx_seq_one_letter_code
_entity_poly.pdbx_strand_id
1 'polypeptide(L)' 'KFGTGLGMPIAKQVIDQHGGRIEIDTEMGKGTTFNIYLPAKPVD' A
#
# COMPACT_ATOMS: atom_id res chain seq x y z
N LYS A 1 -20.35 -4.40 8.30
CA LYS A 1 -19.04 -5.08 8.41
C LYS A 1 -18.07 -4.11 9.05
N PHE A 2 -17.67 -4.33 10.30
CA PHE A 2 -16.64 -3.53 10.97
C PHE A 2 -15.27 -4.00 10.46
N GLY A 3 -14.60 -3.18 9.67
CA GLY A 3 -13.17 -3.35 9.45
C GLY A 3 -12.45 -2.82 10.69
N THR A 4 -11.57 -3.60 11.29
CA THR A 4 -10.76 -3.21 12.46
C THR A 4 -9.67 -2.17 12.11
N GLY A 5 -9.66 -1.65 10.88
CA GLY A 5 -8.62 -0.77 10.37
C GLY A 5 -7.28 -1.47 10.11
N LEU A 6 -7.18 -2.80 10.28
CA LEU A 6 -5.92 -3.55 10.19
C LEU A 6 -5.44 -3.79 8.75
N GLY A 7 -6.31 -3.66 7.75
CA GLY A 7 -5.96 -3.99 6.36
C GLY A 7 -4.80 -3.15 5.81
N MET A 8 -4.85 -1.83 6.02
CA MET A 8 -3.79 -0.93 5.53
C MET A 8 -2.45 -1.11 6.26
N PRO A 9 -2.41 -1.23 7.61
CA PRO A 9 -1.19 -1.58 8.32
C PRO A 9 -0.55 -2.89 7.85
N ILE A 10 -1.34 -3.94 7.64
CA ILE A 10 -0.84 -5.23 7.14
C ILE A 10 -0.27 -5.08 5.73
N ALA A 11 -1.01 -4.41 4.83
CA ALA A 11 -0.54 -4.16 3.47
C ALA A 11 0.77 -3.37 3.46
N LYS A 12 0.88 -2.31 4.27
CA LYS A 12 2.11 -1.52 4.40
C LYS A 12 3.27 -2.37 4.88
N GLN A 13 3.07 -3.19 5.92
CA GLN A 13 4.11 -4.07 6.45
C GLN A 13 4.62 -5.04 5.38
N VAL A 14 3.72 -5.66 4.61
CA VAL A 14 4.11 -6.56 3.52
C VAL A 14 4.91 -5.81 2.46
N ILE A 15 4.46 -4.63 2.04
CA ILE A 15 5.16 -3.80 1.04
C ILE A 15 6.56 -3.41 1.53
N ASP A 16 6.68 -2.97 2.78
CA ASP A 16 7.97 -2.61 3.40
C ASP A 16 8.92 -3.82 3.45
N GLN A 17 8.43 -5.00 3.83
CA GLN A 17 9.23 -6.24 3.86
C GLN A 17 9.77 -6.64 2.48
N HIS A 18 9.11 -6.24 1.41
CA HIS A 18 9.57 -6.47 0.04
C HIS A 18 10.46 -5.33 -0.50
N GLY A 19 10.87 -4.37 0.35
CA GLY A 19 11.63 -3.19 -0.07
C GLY A 19 10.82 -2.26 -0.98
N GLY A 20 9.50 -2.38 -0.97
CA GLY A 20 8.59 -1.60 -1.77
C GLY A 20 8.18 -0.30 -1.11
N ARG A 21 7.30 0.43 -1.80
CA ARG A 21 6.67 1.65 -1.26
C ARG A 21 5.23 1.77 -1.79
N ILE A 22 4.42 2.53 -1.07
CA ILE A 22 3.04 2.84 -1.43
C ILE A 22 2.83 4.34 -1.51
N GLU A 23 2.16 4.81 -2.57
CA GLU A 23 1.67 6.17 -2.70
C GLU A 23 0.14 6.14 -2.77
N ILE A 24 -0.49 7.15 -2.19
CA ILE A 24 -1.95 7.27 -2.14
C ILE A 24 -2.32 8.57 -2.84
N ASP A 25 -3.05 8.44 -3.95
CA ASP A 25 -3.68 9.56 -4.63
C ASP A 25 -5.18 9.53 -4.31
N THR A 26 -5.74 10.63 -3.84
CA THR A 26 -7.16 10.69 -3.53
C THR A 26 -7.74 12.04 -3.90
N GLU A 27 -8.90 11.99 -4.54
CA GLU A 27 -9.68 13.18 -4.83
C GLU A 27 -11.13 12.95 -4.43
N MET A 28 -11.67 13.90 -3.66
CA MET A 28 -13.03 13.83 -3.16
C MET A 28 -14.02 13.74 -4.33
N GLY A 29 -14.93 12.77 -4.27
CA GLY A 29 -15.90 12.52 -5.34
C GLY A 29 -15.35 11.81 -6.59
N LYS A 30 -14.04 11.58 -6.70
CA LYS A 30 -13.43 10.76 -7.77
C LYS A 30 -12.89 9.42 -7.29
N GLY A 31 -12.55 9.33 -6.00
CA GLY A 31 -12.11 8.11 -5.35
C GLY A 31 -10.66 8.18 -4.87
N THR A 32 -10.07 7.00 -4.69
CA THR A 32 -8.72 6.83 -4.14
C THR A 32 -7.99 5.77 -4.94
N THR A 33 -6.78 6.09 -5.38
CA THR A 33 -5.84 5.19 -6.06
C THR A 33 -4.66 4.91 -5.15
N PHE A 34 -4.35 3.62 -4.97
CA PHE A 34 -3.16 3.17 -4.23
C PHE A 34 -2.14 2.65 -5.25
N ASN A 35 -1.01 3.34 -5.38
CA ASN A 35 0.08 2.94 -6.25
C ASN A 35 1.13 2.19 -5.42
N ILE A 36 1.35 0.91 -5.75
CA ILE A 36 2.34 0.06 -5.08
C ILE A 36 3.52 -0.12 -6.01
N TYR A 37 4.71 0.19 -5.53
CA TYR A 37 5.96 0.02 -6.26
C TYR A 37 6.80 -1.04 -5.56
N LEU A 38 7.22 -2.06 -6.31
CA LEU A 38 8.09 -3.12 -5.83
C LEU A 38 9.40 -3.11 -6.63
N PRO A 39 10.53 -3.44 -6.00
CA PRO A 39 11.78 -3.71 -6.72
C PRO A 39 11.59 -4.80 -7.78
N ALA A 40 12.15 -4.61 -8.98
CA ALA A 40 12.07 -5.60 -10.05
C ALA A 40 12.91 -6.87 -9.79
N LYS A 41 13.80 -6.80 -8.80
CA LYS A 41 14.63 -7.89 -8.30
C LYS A 41 14.65 -7.81 -6.77
N PRO A 42 14.89 -8.93 -6.06
CA PRO A 42 15.09 -8.91 -4.62
C PRO A 42 16.17 -7.88 -4.24
N VAL A 43 15.95 -7.19 -3.13
CA VAL A 43 16.96 -6.31 -2.53
C VAL A 43 17.92 -7.20 -1.75
N ASP A 44 19.23 -7.07 -2.00
CA ASP A 44 20.29 -7.79 -1.29
C ASP A 44 20.42 -7.33 0.17
#